data_AF-R7U4R8-F1
#
_entry.id   AF-R7U4R8-F1
#
_cell.length_a   1.000
_cell.length_b   1.000
_cell.length_c   1.000
_cell.angle_alpha   90.00
_cell.angle_beta   90.00
_cell.angle_gamma   90.00
#
_symmetry.space_group_name_H-M   'P 1'
#
loop_
_entity.id
_entity.type
_entity.pdbx_description
1 polymer ?
#
loop_
_entity_poly.entity_id
_entity_poly.type
_entity_poly.pdbx_seq_one_letter_code
_entity_poly.pdbx_strand_id
1 'polypeptide(L)'
;MADSDGAARNSGRRVRLVGDLGYAMAAVHFFGFLEIILPGLEERINKKRPELEDVSAPFIKKFICIIPKSCRCPCKLNEKDGSIRTFPKAIEYSHHVADKRRDYATDIHKFNGKQGLAPFYFSGGFCASLKTLHDLTVDQSIQLSEEDCIAHRDDFTNSLRNIIRLRDLGDRVEIVEYNDDVGKPPLSVQIIEAINKTSTTTEENIPAPRRCGDLGQGMAWNYYYGYLRIMLPTLAERIKESLSSNYPVPWLNKFICIIAKKKPFPESFTKEDTNINPVHPLEYVYPESLRPYSTSMQIVCRDTASQPTHFMCLAELCTPIRTLHEMAKSKLLTEEELWAQINLLEDTLKEIIQTENLNIILQTYNGSIKLSTILNRIWDEEQQNQPDPEPENLQM
;
A
#
# COMPACT_ATOMS: atom_id res chain seq x y z
N MET A 1 40.32 11.91 45.38
CA MET A 1 40.50 10.57 44.79
C MET A 1 39.17 10.20 44.16
N ALA A 2 39.20 10.13 42.84
CA ALA A 2 38.20 9.72 41.85
C ALA A 2 36.77 9.39 42.30
N ASP A 3 35.85 10.26 41.90
CA ASP A 3 34.52 9.87 41.39
C ASP A 3 34.71 8.85 40.24
N SER A 4 33.91 7.79 40.26
CA SER A 4 33.90 6.79 39.17
C SER A 4 32.62 6.98 38.35
N ASP A 5 32.84 7.49 37.14
CA ASP A 5 31.88 7.68 36.06
C ASP A 5 31.15 6.39 35.69
N GLY A 6 29.83 6.40 35.91
CA GLY A 6 28.89 5.51 35.26
C GLY A 6 28.59 6.00 33.83
N ALA A 7 29.55 5.83 32.93
CA ALA A 7 29.33 6.04 31.49
C ALA A 7 28.44 4.92 30.94
N ALA A 8 27.14 5.17 30.89
CA ALA A 8 26.19 4.35 30.13
C ALA A 8 26.64 4.32 28.66
N ARG A 9 26.91 3.10 28.17
CA ARG A 9 27.23 2.81 26.78
C ARG A 9 26.03 3.19 25.90
N ASN A 10 26.10 4.35 25.25
CA ASN A 10 25.30 4.65 24.07
C ASN A 10 25.80 3.74 22.93
N SER A 11 25.22 2.54 22.82
CA SER A 11 25.37 1.70 21.63
C SER A 11 24.79 2.48 20.45
N GLY A 12 25.65 2.87 19.51
CA GLY A 12 25.26 3.63 18.33
C GLY A 12 24.11 2.96 17.58
N ARG A 13 22.91 3.56 17.65
CA ARG A 13 21.80 3.22 16.76
C ARG A 13 22.22 3.65 15.35
N ARG A 14 22.38 2.66 14.47
CA ARG A 14 22.64 2.86 13.04
C ARG A 14 21.43 3.59 12.44
N VAL A 15 21.64 4.74 11.80
CA VAL A 15 20.61 5.41 10.99
C VAL A 15 20.13 4.42 9.93
N ARG A 16 18.83 4.15 9.85
CA ARG A 16 18.29 3.25 8.81
C ARG A 16 18.05 4.06 7.55
N LEU A 17 18.75 3.73 6.47
CA LEU A 17 18.50 4.33 5.17
C LEU A 17 17.14 3.82 4.66
N VAL A 18 16.30 4.75 4.18
CA VAL A 18 14.96 4.43 3.66
C VAL A 18 14.90 4.31 2.13
N GLY A 19 16.03 4.46 1.45
CA GLY A 19 16.15 4.40 0.00
C GLY A 19 15.42 5.55 -0.72
N ASP A 20 15.08 5.36 -2.00
CA ASP A 20 14.30 6.31 -2.79
C ASP A 20 12.78 6.17 -2.49
N LEU A 21 12.43 6.47 -1.23
CA LEU A 21 11.10 6.27 -0.68
C LEU A 21 10.01 7.07 -1.42
N GLY A 22 10.27 8.34 -1.74
CA GLY A 22 9.35 9.21 -2.49
C GLY A 22 8.95 8.61 -3.84
N TYR A 23 9.94 8.23 -4.65
CA TYR A 23 9.72 7.55 -5.92
C TYR A 23 8.98 6.21 -5.75
N ALA A 24 9.40 5.37 -4.79
CA ALA A 24 8.74 4.10 -4.50
C ALA A 24 7.24 4.27 -4.18
N MET A 25 6.92 5.26 -3.34
CA MET A 25 5.55 5.59 -2.96
C MET A 25 4.72 6.10 -4.13
N ALA A 26 5.32 6.89 -5.03
CA ALA A 26 4.66 7.40 -6.22
C ALA A 26 4.32 6.27 -7.20
N ALA A 27 5.26 5.34 -7.42
CA ALA A 27 5.03 4.16 -8.25
C ALA A 27 3.94 3.27 -7.66
N VAL A 28 3.98 2.99 -6.35
CA VAL A 28 2.94 2.20 -5.67
C VAL A 28 1.58 2.89 -5.74
N HIS A 29 1.52 4.22 -5.58
CA HIS A 29 0.27 4.97 -5.71
C HIS A 29 -0.29 4.91 -7.14
N PHE A 30 0.57 5.03 -8.14
CA PHE A 30 0.14 4.99 -9.53
C PHE A 30 -0.33 3.58 -9.94
N PHE A 31 0.57 2.59 -9.92
CA PHE A 31 0.31 1.23 -10.42
C PHE A 31 -0.62 0.43 -9.49
N GLY A 32 -0.63 0.76 -8.19
CA GLY A 32 -1.47 0.07 -7.20
C GLY A 32 -2.86 0.69 -7.02
N PHE A 33 -3.10 1.90 -7.53
CA PHE A 33 -4.38 2.60 -7.33
C PHE A 33 -4.83 3.38 -8.57
N LEU A 34 -4.11 4.42 -9.00
CA LEU A 34 -4.58 5.29 -10.09
C LEU A 34 -4.79 4.53 -11.41
N GLU A 35 -3.86 3.65 -11.80
CA GLU A 35 -3.98 2.84 -13.02
C GLU A 35 -5.24 1.95 -12.99
N ILE A 36 -5.69 1.57 -11.80
CA ILE A 36 -6.86 0.71 -11.58
C ILE A 36 -8.15 1.55 -11.61
N ILE A 37 -8.18 2.70 -10.92
CA ILE A 37 -9.41 3.47 -10.70
C ILE A 37 -9.69 4.53 -11.77
N LEU A 38 -8.71 4.94 -12.56
CA LEU A 38 -8.93 5.95 -13.59
C LEU A 38 -9.72 5.40 -14.78
N PRO A 39 -9.44 4.22 -15.35
CA PRO A 39 -10.20 3.66 -16.47
C PRO A 39 -11.70 3.61 -16.16
N GLY A 40 -12.53 4.27 -16.98
CA GLY A 40 -13.98 4.31 -16.80
C GLY A 40 -14.47 5.30 -15.73
N LEU A 41 -13.61 6.16 -15.16
CA LEU A 41 -13.98 7.04 -14.05
C LEU A 41 -15.03 8.08 -14.46
N GLU A 42 -14.91 8.69 -15.64
CA GLU A 42 -15.87 9.69 -16.12
C GLU A 42 -17.27 9.09 -16.30
N GLU A 43 -17.36 7.88 -16.84
CA GLU A 43 -18.62 7.14 -16.97
C GLU A 43 -19.24 6.84 -15.61
N ARG A 44 -18.41 6.44 -14.63
CA ARG A 44 -18.87 6.20 -13.25
C ARG A 44 -19.34 7.49 -12.57
N ILE A 45 -18.63 8.60 -12.77
CA ILE A 45 -19.06 9.94 -12.30
C ILE A 45 -20.41 10.30 -12.91
N ASN A 46 -20.56 10.16 -14.23
CA ASN A 46 -21.79 10.49 -14.94
C ASN A 46 -22.98 9.63 -14.49
N LYS A 47 -22.73 8.35 -14.18
CA LYS A 47 -23.74 7.46 -13.59
C LYS A 47 -24.15 7.89 -12.18
N LYS A 48 -23.21 8.43 -11.39
CA LYS A 48 -23.47 8.91 -10.02
C LYS A 48 -24.06 10.31 -9.95
N ARG A 49 -23.88 11.13 -10.98
CA ARG A 49 -24.32 12.53 -11.02
C ARG A 49 -25.81 12.74 -10.67
N PRO A 50 -26.77 11.91 -11.13
CA PRO A 50 -28.18 12.08 -10.77
C PRO A 50 -28.49 11.89 -9.29
N GLU A 51 -27.59 11.28 -8.52
CA GLU A 51 -27.75 11.08 -7.07
C GLU A 51 -27.24 12.28 -6.24
N LEU A 52 -26.62 13.29 -6.88
CA LEU A 52 -26.06 14.46 -6.19
C LEU A 52 -27.15 15.49 -5.85
N GLU A 53 -26.92 16.27 -4.78
CA GLU A 53 -27.86 17.30 -4.30
C GLU A 53 -28.17 18.38 -5.35
N ASP A 54 -27.19 18.71 -6.18
CA ASP A 54 -27.29 19.72 -7.24
C ASP A 54 -26.68 19.16 -8.52
N VAL A 55 -27.55 18.61 -9.37
CA VAL A 55 -27.17 17.98 -10.64
C VAL A 55 -26.68 19.01 -11.66
N SER A 56 -27.02 20.29 -11.47
CA SER A 56 -26.62 21.38 -12.37
C SER A 56 -25.21 21.91 -12.08
N ALA A 57 -24.69 21.65 -10.89
CA ALA A 57 -23.39 22.15 -10.51
C ALA A 57 -22.25 21.46 -11.29
N PRO A 58 -21.20 22.21 -11.65
CA PRO A 58 -20.06 21.67 -12.36
C PRO A 58 -19.36 20.57 -11.56
N PHE A 59 -18.96 19.50 -12.26
CA PHE A 59 -18.14 18.42 -11.73
C PHE A 59 -16.75 18.50 -12.37
N ILE A 60 -15.71 18.60 -11.56
CA ILE A 60 -14.31 18.59 -12.01
C ILE A 60 -13.99 17.19 -12.51
N LYS A 61 -13.78 17.05 -13.82
CA LYS A 61 -13.60 15.75 -14.48
C LYS A 61 -12.31 15.03 -14.08
N LYS A 62 -11.31 15.77 -13.62
CA LYS A 62 -10.03 15.23 -13.16
C LYS A 62 -10.17 14.60 -11.78
N PHE A 63 -9.49 13.48 -11.56
CA PHE A 63 -9.23 12.97 -10.22
C PHE A 63 -8.22 13.87 -9.52
N ILE A 64 -8.55 14.36 -8.32
CA ILE A 64 -7.70 15.29 -7.57
C ILE A 64 -6.82 14.52 -6.57
N CYS A 65 -5.52 14.51 -6.81
CA CYS A 65 -4.49 14.01 -5.89
C CYS A 65 -3.99 15.15 -5.00
N ILE A 66 -4.32 15.13 -3.72
CA ILE A 66 -3.95 16.19 -2.77
C ILE A 66 -2.67 15.77 -2.03
N ILE A 67 -1.65 16.64 -2.09
CA ILE A 67 -0.33 16.44 -1.50
C ILE A 67 -0.08 17.55 -0.46
N PRO A 68 -0.29 17.28 0.84
CA PRO A 68 -0.03 18.26 1.89
C PRO A 68 1.48 18.49 2.08
N LYS A 69 1.90 19.74 2.30
CA LYS A 69 3.31 20.06 2.59
C LYS A 69 3.82 19.34 3.83
N SER A 70 3.02 19.21 4.88
CA SER A 70 3.43 18.50 6.09
C SER A 70 3.44 16.97 5.98
N CYS A 71 3.02 16.41 4.83
CA CYS A 71 2.74 14.97 4.64
C CYS A 71 1.61 14.42 5.53
N ARG A 72 0.97 15.24 6.38
CA ARG A 72 -0.16 14.81 7.22
C ARG A 72 -1.41 14.65 6.38
N CYS A 73 -1.90 13.42 6.30
CA CYS A 73 -3.10 13.05 5.55
C CYS A 73 -4.22 12.62 6.52
N PRO A 74 -5.10 13.54 6.94
CA PRO A 74 -6.30 13.18 7.70
C PRO A 74 -7.23 12.23 6.96
N CYS A 75 -8.10 11.57 7.71
CA CYS A 75 -9.06 10.61 7.15
C CYS A 75 -10.13 11.28 6.28
N LYS A 76 -10.46 12.55 6.56
CA LYS A 76 -11.49 13.29 5.83
C LYS A 76 -11.03 14.70 5.47
N LEU A 77 -11.41 15.17 4.28
CA LEU A 77 -11.08 16.53 3.83
C LEU A 77 -11.76 17.61 4.67
N ASN A 78 -12.95 17.35 5.20
CA ASN A 78 -13.71 18.31 5.99
C ASN A 78 -13.10 18.59 7.38
N GLU A 79 -12.21 17.73 7.86
CA GLU A 79 -11.40 17.98 9.06
C GLU A 79 -10.35 19.08 8.83
N LYS A 80 -9.92 19.28 7.58
CA LYS A 80 -8.98 20.34 7.19
C LYS A 80 -9.66 21.59 6.69
N ASP A 81 -10.79 21.44 6.03
CA ASP A 81 -11.56 22.56 5.50
C ASP A 81 -13.05 22.28 5.66
N GLY A 82 -13.67 22.92 6.67
CA GLY A 82 -15.10 22.77 6.96
C GLY A 82 -16.04 23.26 5.84
N SER A 83 -15.52 23.94 4.81
CA SER A 83 -16.30 24.27 3.61
C SER A 83 -16.44 23.09 2.64
N ILE A 84 -15.59 22.06 2.77
CA ILE A 84 -15.66 20.84 1.99
C ILE A 84 -16.62 19.87 2.67
N ARG A 85 -17.61 19.39 1.93
CA ARG A 85 -18.53 18.33 2.36
C ARG A 85 -18.27 17.08 1.54
N THR A 86 -18.09 15.94 2.21
CA THR A 86 -18.01 14.63 1.55
C THR A 86 -19.41 14.06 1.39
N PHE A 87 -19.76 13.65 0.18
CA PHE A 87 -21.02 12.99 -0.11
C PHE A 87 -21.00 11.56 0.45
N PRO A 88 -22.09 11.07 1.09
CA PRO A 88 -22.08 9.76 1.75
C PRO A 88 -21.85 8.57 0.82
N LYS A 89 -22.20 8.71 -0.46
CA LYS A 89 -22.06 7.66 -1.47
C LYS A 89 -20.84 7.92 -2.34
N ALA A 90 -19.82 7.08 -2.18
CA ALA A 90 -18.64 7.09 -3.02
C ALA A 90 -18.92 6.55 -4.43
N ILE A 91 -17.98 6.82 -5.34
CA ILE A 91 -17.88 6.13 -6.62
C ILE A 91 -17.22 4.77 -6.35
N GLU A 92 -18.01 3.71 -6.49
CA GLU A 92 -17.56 2.35 -6.26
C GLU A 92 -17.04 1.72 -7.55
N TYR A 93 -15.96 0.95 -7.45
CA TYR A 93 -15.37 0.19 -8.52
C TYR A 93 -14.76 -1.11 -7.99
N SER A 94 -15.17 -2.24 -8.53
CA SER A 94 -14.61 -3.54 -8.16
C SER A 94 -13.61 -3.99 -9.22
N HIS A 95 -12.42 -4.39 -8.79
CA HIS A 95 -11.39 -4.93 -9.68
C HIS A 95 -10.79 -6.20 -9.09
N HIS A 96 -10.57 -7.20 -9.93
CA HIS A 96 -9.88 -8.42 -9.53
C HIS A 96 -8.37 -8.20 -9.57
N VAL A 97 -7.73 -8.22 -8.40
CA VAL A 97 -6.28 -8.15 -8.23
C VAL A 97 -5.85 -9.51 -7.70
N ALA A 98 -5.21 -10.30 -8.55
CA ALA A 98 -4.94 -11.71 -8.28
C ALA A 98 -6.23 -12.51 -8.07
N ASP A 99 -6.32 -13.26 -6.96
CA ASP A 99 -7.50 -14.04 -6.58
C ASP A 99 -8.54 -13.21 -5.79
N LYS A 100 -8.30 -11.92 -5.59
CA LYS A 100 -9.16 -11.07 -4.77
C LYS A 100 -9.95 -10.09 -5.61
N ARG A 101 -11.27 -10.09 -5.42
CA ARG A 101 -12.06 -8.91 -5.71
C ARG A 101 -11.68 -7.83 -4.70
N ARG A 102 -11.21 -6.70 -5.18
CA ARG A 102 -10.97 -5.50 -4.38
C ARG A 102 -11.98 -4.44 -4.76
N ASP A 103 -12.68 -3.93 -3.76
CA ASP A 103 -13.60 -2.81 -3.93
C ASP A 103 -12.86 -1.52 -3.62
N TYR A 104 -12.89 -0.62 -4.59
CA TYR A 104 -12.32 0.72 -4.52
C TYR A 104 -13.47 1.70 -4.37
N ALA A 105 -13.38 2.56 -3.37
CA ALA A 105 -14.29 3.67 -3.16
C ALA A 105 -13.52 4.98 -3.38
N THR A 106 -14.05 5.83 -4.26
CA THR A 106 -13.56 7.20 -4.43
C THR A 106 -14.62 8.17 -3.92
N ASP A 107 -14.28 8.93 -2.90
CA ASP A 107 -15.17 9.93 -2.34
C ASP A 107 -15.50 11.03 -3.36
N ILE A 108 -16.74 11.51 -3.28
CA ILE A 108 -17.19 12.70 -3.99
C ILE A 108 -17.28 13.82 -2.97
N HIS A 109 -16.71 14.96 -3.30
CA HIS A 109 -16.70 16.14 -2.44
C HIS A 109 -17.41 17.30 -3.11
N LYS A 110 -18.01 18.15 -2.30
CA LYS A 110 -18.66 19.41 -2.67
C LYS A 110 -18.04 20.54 -1.89
N PHE A 111 -17.74 21.65 -2.54
CA PHE A 111 -17.43 22.91 -1.88
C PHE A 111 -18.06 24.08 -2.65
N ASN A 112 -18.33 25.17 -1.95
CA ASN A 112 -18.75 26.40 -2.60
C ASN A 112 -17.51 27.15 -3.07
N GLY A 113 -17.51 27.66 -4.31
CA GLY A 113 -16.48 28.61 -4.73
C GLY A 113 -16.52 29.88 -3.86
N LYS A 114 -15.58 30.82 -4.10
CA LYS A 114 -15.61 32.15 -3.45
C LYS A 114 -17.04 32.74 -3.49
N GLN A 115 -17.42 33.49 -2.46
CA GLN A 115 -18.79 34.01 -2.25
C GLN A 115 -19.46 34.43 -3.57
N GLY A 116 -20.54 33.73 -3.92
CA GLY A 116 -21.33 33.98 -5.14
C GLY A 116 -21.07 33.03 -6.32
N LEU A 117 -20.04 32.18 -6.26
CA LEU A 117 -19.84 31.12 -7.26
C LEU A 117 -20.70 29.88 -6.95
N ALA A 118 -21.17 29.24 -8.02
CA ALA A 118 -21.88 27.97 -7.95
C ALA A 118 -21.03 26.90 -7.23
N PRO A 119 -21.65 25.93 -6.54
CA PRO A 119 -20.93 24.82 -5.94
C PRO A 119 -20.21 23.98 -6.99
N PHE A 120 -19.06 23.42 -6.62
CA PHE A 120 -18.32 22.48 -7.45
C PHE A 120 -18.31 21.11 -6.79
N TYR A 121 -18.41 20.07 -7.61
CA TYR A 121 -18.13 18.70 -7.21
C TYR A 121 -16.78 18.25 -7.74
N PHE A 122 -16.09 17.38 -7.01
CA PHE A 122 -14.92 16.68 -7.50
C PHE A 122 -14.78 15.31 -6.86
N SER A 123 -13.99 14.45 -7.49
CA SER A 123 -13.54 13.17 -6.93
C SER A 123 -12.05 13.22 -6.66
N GLY A 124 -11.60 12.76 -5.50
CA GLY A 124 -10.18 12.79 -5.15
C GLY A 124 -9.96 12.70 -3.66
N GLY A 125 -8.72 12.93 -3.22
CA GLY A 125 -8.39 12.89 -1.81
C GLY A 125 -6.89 13.02 -1.55
N PHE A 126 -6.50 12.90 -0.29
CA PHE A 126 -5.09 12.84 0.08
C PHE A 126 -4.44 11.58 -0.51
N CYS A 127 -3.21 11.72 -1.00
CA CYS A 127 -2.41 10.58 -1.43
C CYS A 127 -2.03 9.74 -0.20
N ALA A 128 -2.77 8.66 0.06
CA ALA A 128 -2.61 7.83 1.27
C ALA A 128 -1.17 7.32 1.51
N SER A 129 -0.36 7.16 0.45
CA SER A 129 1.05 6.82 0.59
C SER A 129 1.79 7.84 1.46
N LEU A 130 1.50 9.14 1.36
CA LEU A 130 2.18 10.19 2.15
C LEU A 130 1.97 10.06 3.66
N LYS A 131 0.90 9.37 4.10
CA LYS A 131 0.75 9.02 5.52
C LYS A 131 1.94 8.17 6.00
N THR A 132 2.37 7.20 5.18
CA THR A 132 3.55 6.36 5.50
C THR A 132 4.80 7.20 5.69
N LEU A 133 5.00 8.23 4.86
CA LEU A 133 6.13 9.15 5.01
C LEU A 133 6.06 9.93 6.33
N HIS A 134 4.87 10.43 6.70
CA HIS A 134 4.69 11.06 8.01
C HIS A 134 4.94 10.09 9.17
N ASP A 135 4.42 8.86 9.08
CA ASP A 135 4.60 7.82 10.10
C ASP A 135 6.07 7.45 10.30
N LEU A 136 6.87 7.44 9.22
CA LEU A 136 8.32 7.23 9.27
C LEU A 136 9.06 8.39 9.97
N THR A 137 8.66 9.64 9.70
CA THR A 137 9.27 10.84 10.31
C THR A 137 9.03 10.92 11.81
N VAL A 138 7.89 10.44 12.32
CA VAL A 138 7.60 10.41 13.76
C VAL A 138 8.18 9.18 14.46
N ASP A 139 8.66 8.19 13.70
CA ASP A 139 9.26 6.98 14.25
C ASP A 139 10.72 7.20 14.65
N GLN A 140 10.95 7.24 15.96
CA GLN A 140 12.28 7.47 16.54
C GLN A 140 13.31 6.37 16.18
N SER A 141 12.87 5.21 15.68
CA SER A 141 13.76 4.12 15.26
C SER A 141 14.33 4.31 13.85
N ILE A 142 13.69 5.12 13.00
CA ILE A 142 14.07 5.32 11.59
C ILE A 142 14.92 6.57 11.40
N GLN A 143 14.84 7.54 12.31
CA GLN A 143 15.63 8.80 12.26
C GLN A 143 15.53 9.54 10.93
N LEU A 144 14.34 9.57 10.32
CA LEU A 144 14.09 10.41 9.14
C LEU A 144 13.90 11.86 9.58
N SER A 145 14.72 12.79 9.09
CA SER A 145 14.59 14.19 9.46
C SER A 145 13.39 14.86 8.79
N GLU A 146 13.00 16.05 9.27
CA GLU A 146 11.96 16.85 8.61
C GLU A 146 12.40 17.30 7.19
N GLU A 147 13.70 17.57 7.00
CA GLU A 147 14.28 17.88 5.70
C GLU A 147 14.18 16.69 4.73
N ASP A 148 14.47 15.48 5.20
CA ASP A 148 14.33 14.26 4.40
C ASP A 148 12.86 13.99 4.05
N CYS A 149 11.94 14.25 4.99
CA CYS A 149 10.50 14.15 4.75
C CYS A 149 10.06 15.10 3.62
N ILE A 150 10.53 16.34 3.63
CA ILE A 150 10.27 17.32 2.58
C ILE A 150 10.86 16.84 1.25
N ALA A 151 12.11 16.36 1.25
CA ALA A 151 12.77 15.86 0.04
C ALA A 151 12.02 14.66 -0.57
N HIS A 152 11.59 13.69 0.25
CA HIS A 152 10.81 12.54 -0.22
C HIS A 152 9.39 12.92 -0.69
N ARG A 153 8.76 13.92 -0.08
CA ARG A 153 7.47 14.47 -0.57
C ARG A 153 7.63 15.08 -1.96
N ASP A 154 8.69 15.86 -2.16
CA ASP A 154 8.94 16.52 -3.44
C ASP A 154 9.31 15.48 -4.52
N ASP A 155 10.10 14.47 -4.15
CA ASP A 155 10.42 13.32 -5.00
C ASP A 155 9.17 12.50 -5.35
N PHE A 156 8.27 12.25 -4.39
CA PHE A 156 6.96 11.63 -4.64
C PHE A 156 6.15 12.43 -5.65
N THR A 157 6.04 13.74 -5.45
CA THR A 157 5.24 14.64 -6.28
C THR A 157 5.77 14.67 -7.72
N ASN A 158 7.08 14.86 -7.89
CA ASN A 158 7.72 14.92 -9.19
C ASN A 158 7.68 13.57 -9.91
N SER A 159 7.88 12.47 -9.19
CA SER A 159 7.78 11.12 -9.74
C SER A 159 6.36 10.81 -10.20
N LEU A 160 5.34 11.16 -9.42
CA LEU A 160 3.94 10.94 -9.80
C LEU A 160 3.57 11.77 -11.04
N ARG A 161 3.97 13.05 -11.11
CA ARG A 161 3.83 13.88 -12.32
C ARG A 161 4.47 13.23 -13.55
N ASN A 162 5.69 12.73 -13.39
CA ASN A 162 6.40 12.05 -14.48
C ASN A 162 5.67 10.81 -14.97
N ILE A 163 5.18 9.96 -14.07
CA ILE A 163 4.42 8.76 -14.43
C ILE A 163 3.11 9.15 -15.14
N ILE A 164 2.36 10.13 -14.62
CA ILE A 164 1.13 10.64 -15.24
C ILE A 164 1.38 11.15 -16.65
N ARG A 165 2.44 11.95 -16.85
CA ARG A 165 2.83 12.48 -18.17
C ARG A 165 3.21 11.36 -19.14
N LEU A 166 4.05 10.42 -18.71
CA LEU A 166 4.49 9.29 -19.55
C LEU A 166 3.33 8.37 -19.96
N ARG A 167 2.22 8.41 -19.21
CA ARG A 167 1.01 7.64 -19.48
C ARG A 167 -0.08 8.44 -20.18
N ASP A 168 0.18 9.70 -20.51
CA ASP A 168 -0.77 10.62 -21.15
C ASP A 168 -2.08 10.74 -20.37
N LEU A 169 -1.97 11.02 -19.06
CA LEU A 169 -3.10 11.11 -18.13
C LEU A 169 -3.29 12.52 -17.51
N GLY A 170 -2.62 13.54 -18.06
CA GLY A 170 -2.65 14.91 -17.52
C GLY A 170 -4.02 15.60 -17.60
N ASP A 171 -4.88 15.14 -18.52
CA ASP A 171 -6.27 15.56 -18.66
C ASP A 171 -7.23 14.84 -17.69
N ARG A 172 -6.76 13.78 -17.01
CA ARG A 172 -7.56 12.92 -16.12
C ARG A 172 -7.17 13.02 -14.66
N VAL A 173 -5.97 13.51 -14.35
CA VAL A 173 -5.48 13.65 -12.98
C VAL A 173 -4.95 15.08 -12.77
N GLU A 174 -5.26 15.65 -11.61
CA GLU A 174 -4.68 16.92 -11.16
C GLU A 174 -3.95 16.70 -9.84
N ILE A 175 -2.72 17.18 -9.74
CA ILE A 175 -1.96 17.15 -8.49
C ILE A 175 -2.03 18.52 -7.83
N VAL A 176 -2.62 18.57 -6.64
CA VAL A 176 -2.74 19.77 -5.82
C VAL A 176 -1.75 19.70 -4.67
N GLU A 177 -0.66 20.46 -4.78
CA GLU A 177 0.26 20.70 -3.66
C GLU A 177 -0.41 21.65 -2.67
N TYR A 178 -0.89 21.09 -1.56
CA TYR A 178 -1.63 21.80 -0.53
C TYR A 178 -0.69 22.34 0.53
N ASN A 179 -0.63 23.68 0.66
CA ASN A 179 0.04 24.30 1.80
C ASN A 179 -0.90 24.27 3.02
N ASP A 180 -0.59 23.39 3.96
CA ASP A 180 -1.35 23.18 5.18
C ASP A 180 -0.78 23.91 6.42
N ASP A 181 0.10 24.91 6.19
CA ASP A 181 0.57 25.82 7.23
C ASP A 181 -0.58 26.69 7.78
N VAL A 182 -0.44 27.10 9.04
CA VAL A 182 -1.37 28.03 9.69
C VAL A 182 -1.40 29.38 8.93
N GLY A 183 -2.61 29.91 8.71
CA GLY A 183 -2.82 31.21 8.05
C GLY A 183 -2.79 31.17 6.52
N LYS A 184 -2.64 29.98 5.90
CA LYS A 184 -2.77 29.81 4.45
C LYS A 184 -4.23 29.70 4.01
N PRO A 185 -4.54 29.92 2.72
CA PRO A 185 -5.89 29.77 2.21
C PRO A 185 -6.45 28.37 2.48
N PRO A 186 -7.77 28.22 2.69
CA PRO A 186 -8.40 26.91 2.85
C PRO A 186 -8.13 25.97 1.65
N LEU A 187 -8.18 24.66 1.89
CA LEU A 187 -7.92 23.63 0.87
C LEU A 187 -8.82 23.81 -0.36
N SER A 188 -10.11 24.11 -0.18
CA SER A 188 -11.05 24.40 -1.26
C SER A 188 -10.57 25.51 -2.21
N VAL A 189 -10.02 26.60 -1.65
CA VAL A 189 -9.47 27.72 -2.42
C VAL A 189 -8.24 27.28 -3.21
N GLN A 190 -7.33 26.52 -2.57
CA GLN A 190 -6.11 26.04 -3.23
C GLN A 190 -6.41 25.04 -4.36
N ILE A 191 -7.45 24.20 -4.22
CA ILE A 191 -7.94 23.31 -5.30
C ILE A 191 -8.41 24.13 -6.50
N ILE A 192 -9.24 25.17 -6.30
CA ILE A 192 -9.72 26.04 -7.38
C ILE A 192 -8.53 26.72 -8.08
N GLU A 193 -7.60 27.25 -7.31
CA GLU A 193 -6.42 27.93 -7.85
C GLU A 193 -5.55 26.98 -8.70
N ALA A 194 -5.36 25.73 -8.26
CA ALA A 194 -4.63 24.73 -9.02
C ALA A 194 -5.33 24.43 -10.36
N ILE A 195 -6.63 24.15 -10.34
CA ILE A 195 -7.41 23.83 -11.55
C ILE A 195 -7.37 24.99 -12.57
N ASN A 196 -7.47 26.23 -12.09
CA ASN A 196 -7.41 27.41 -12.95
C ASN A 196 -6.02 27.64 -13.54
N LYS A 197 -4.94 27.37 -12.79
CA LYS A 197 -3.55 27.48 -13.29
C LYS A 197 -3.24 26.43 -14.36
N THR A 198 -3.71 25.21 -14.19
CA THR A 198 -3.45 24.12 -15.16
C THR A 198 -4.15 24.38 -16.50
N SER A 199 -5.19 25.21 -16.52
CA SER A 199 -5.83 25.67 -17.75
C SER A 199 -4.99 26.69 -18.54
N THR A 200 -3.90 27.23 -17.95
CA THR A 200 -3.11 28.33 -18.52
C THR A 200 -1.61 28.05 -18.67
N THR A 201 -1.09 26.93 -18.16
CA THR A 201 0.36 26.69 -18.05
C THR A 201 0.83 25.60 -19.02
N THR A 202 1.82 25.91 -19.85
CA THR A 202 2.59 24.93 -20.65
C THR A 202 3.49 24.09 -19.72
N GLU A 203 3.56 22.77 -19.96
CA GLU A 203 4.21 21.75 -19.10
C GLU A 203 5.76 21.86 -18.95
N GLU A 204 6.34 23.06 -18.99
CA GLU A 204 7.76 23.26 -19.30
C GLU A 204 8.76 22.98 -18.16
N ASN A 205 8.32 22.65 -16.94
CA ASN A 205 9.23 22.53 -15.78
C ASN A 205 9.21 21.19 -15.04
N ILE A 206 8.70 20.10 -15.63
CA ILE A 206 8.78 18.78 -14.99
C ILE A 206 10.20 18.20 -15.20
N PRO A 207 10.96 17.89 -14.13
CA PRO A 207 12.28 17.30 -14.25
C PRO A 207 12.26 16.02 -15.09
N ALA A 208 13.34 15.75 -15.82
CA ALA A 208 13.49 14.51 -16.57
C ALA A 208 13.27 13.27 -15.66
N PRO A 209 12.75 12.15 -16.18
CA PRO A 209 12.59 10.93 -15.41
C PRO A 209 13.91 10.53 -14.73
N ARG A 210 13.85 10.30 -13.42
CA ARG A 210 15.02 9.96 -12.60
C ARG A 210 15.49 8.53 -12.93
N ARG A 211 16.80 8.28 -12.81
CA ARG A 211 17.34 6.91 -12.86
C ARG A 211 16.83 6.11 -11.65
N CYS A 212 16.77 4.79 -11.79
CA CYS A 212 16.41 3.89 -10.71
C CYS A 212 17.52 3.87 -9.64
N GLY A 213 17.37 4.64 -8.56
CA GLY A 213 18.23 4.50 -7.37
C GLY A 213 17.74 3.37 -6.47
N ASP A 214 17.64 3.60 -5.17
CA ASP A 214 17.33 2.57 -4.15
C ASP A 214 15.82 2.37 -3.97
N LEU A 215 15.12 2.18 -5.09
CA LEU A 215 13.66 2.04 -5.18
C LEU A 215 13.13 0.84 -4.39
N GLY A 216 13.83 -0.30 -4.45
CA GLY A 216 13.46 -1.54 -3.76
C GLY A 216 13.48 -1.40 -2.25
N GLN A 217 14.45 -0.64 -1.71
CA GLN A 217 14.52 -0.32 -0.29
C GLN A 217 13.33 0.58 0.12
N GLY A 218 13.04 1.62 -0.66
CA GLY A 218 11.86 2.47 -0.44
C GLY A 218 10.54 1.70 -0.51
N MET A 219 10.43 0.75 -1.43
CA MET A 219 9.25 -0.12 -1.55
C MET A 219 9.10 -1.06 -0.35
N ALA A 220 10.19 -1.60 0.18
CA ALA A 220 10.16 -2.45 1.38
C ALA A 220 9.67 -1.67 2.61
N TRP A 221 10.19 -0.46 2.84
CA TRP A 221 9.73 0.41 3.94
C TRP A 221 8.27 0.82 3.79
N ASN A 222 7.87 1.21 2.58
CA ASN A 222 6.48 1.55 2.30
C ASN A 222 5.55 0.35 2.51
N TYR A 223 5.96 -0.86 2.13
CA TYR A 223 5.18 -2.08 2.36
C TYR A 223 5.10 -2.43 3.85
N TYR A 224 6.20 -2.26 4.60
CA TYR A 224 6.20 -2.48 6.04
C TYR A 224 5.25 -1.52 6.76
N TYR A 225 5.47 -0.21 6.65
CA TYR A 225 4.65 0.79 7.36
C TYR A 225 3.22 0.88 6.85
N GLY A 226 3.03 0.78 5.53
CA GLY A 226 1.71 0.89 4.91
C GLY A 226 0.83 -0.35 5.04
N TYR A 227 1.42 -1.51 5.38
CA TYR A 227 0.68 -2.78 5.40
C TYR A 227 1.11 -3.75 6.53
N LEU A 228 2.35 -4.24 6.53
CA LEU A 228 2.74 -5.33 7.45
C LEU A 228 2.67 -4.91 8.93
N ARG A 229 3.12 -3.71 9.27
CA ARG A 229 3.05 -3.16 10.64
C ARG A 229 1.62 -3.04 11.15
N ILE A 230 0.66 -2.85 10.25
CA ILE A 230 -0.76 -2.74 10.57
C ILE A 230 -1.39 -4.14 10.69
N MET A 231 -1.04 -5.04 9.78
CA MET A 231 -1.68 -6.35 9.68
C MET A 231 -1.12 -7.39 10.64
N LEU A 232 0.18 -7.41 10.91
CA LEU A 232 0.79 -8.50 11.67
C LEU A 232 0.43 -8.53 13.18
N PRO A 233 0.34 -7.40 13.91
CA PRO A 233 0.23 -7.43 15.38
C PRO A 233 -0.96 -8.23 15.94
N THR A 234 -2.14 -8.12 15.33
CA THR A 234 -3.36 -8.81 15.77
C THR A 234 -3.72 -10.00 14.89
N LEU A 235 -2.77 -10.49 14.07
CA LEU A 235 -3.05 -11.52 13.09
C LEU A 235 -3.45 -12.85 13.73
N ALA A 236 -2.72 -13.31 14.74
CA ALA A 236 -2.98 -14.58 15.41
C ALA A 236 -4.36 -14.60 16.10
N GLU A 237 -4.75 -13.49 16.73
CA GLU A 237 -6.06 -13.33 17.37
C GLU A 237 -7.19 -13.38 16.33
N ARG A 238 -7.07 -12.62 15.24
CA ARG A 238 -8.07 -12.62 14.16
C ARG A 238 -8.20 -13.99 13.47
N ILE A 239 -7.09 -14.72 13.32
CA ILE A 239 -7.12 -16.11 12.85
C ILE A 239 -7.97 -16.94 13.82
N LYS A 240 -7.67 -16.91 15.13
CA LYS A 240 -8.40 -17.68 16.15
C LYS A 240 -9.90 -17.37 16.17
N GLU A 241 -10.27 -16.11 16.04
CA GLU A 241 -11.68 -15.68 15.96
C GLU A 241 -12.37 -16.25 14.71
N SER A 242 -11.73 -16.12 13.54
CA SER A 242 -12.25 -16.65 12.27
C SER A 242 -12.34 -18.19 12.23
N LEU A 243 -11.38 -18.86 12.88
CA LEU A 243 -11.27 -20.31 12.98
C LEU A 243 -12.42 -20.98 13.74
N SER A 244 -12.91 -20.31 14.79
CA SER A 244 -13.88 -20.90 15.71
C SER A 244 -15.24 -21.28 15.07
N SER A 245 -15.50 -20.85 13.82
CA SER A 245 -16.84 -20.93 13.24
C SER A 245 -16.93 -21.62 11.86
N ASN A 246 -15.86 -21.71 11.05
CA ASN A 246 -16.04 -21.95 9.61
C ASN A 246 -15.16 -23.01 8.91
N TYR A 247 -14.01 -23.45 9.45
CA TYR A 247 -13.09 -24.34 8.71
C TYR A 247 -12.41 -25.40 9.61
N PRO A 248 -12.77 -26.70 9.52
CA PRO A 248 -12.20 -27.76 10.35
C PRO A 248 -10.93 -28.37 9.73
N VAL A 249 -9.95 -27.54 9.37
CA VAL A 249 -8.66 -28.00 8.83
C VAL A 249 -7.50 -27.41 9.63
N PRO A 250 -6.32 -28.08 9.70
CA PRO A 250 -5.14 -27.53 10.36
C PRO A 250 -4.68 -26.19 9.75
N TRP A 251 -4.10 -25.32 10.58
CA TRP A 251 -3.70 -23.96 10.20
C TRP A 251 -2.25 -23.65 10.52
N LEU A 252 -1.63 -22.88 9.61
CA LEU A 252 -0.30 -22.35 9.79
C LEU A 252 -0.41 -20.90 10.29
N ASN A 253 -0.07 -20.69 11.56
CA ASN A 253 -0.22 -19.42 12.28
C ASN A 253 0.90 -18.42 11.97
N LYS A 254 1.29 -18.30 10.69
CA LYS A 254 2.27 -17.34 10.18
C LYS A 254 1.79 -16.71 8.89
N PHE A 255 2.12 -15.43 8.70
CA PHE A 255 1.96 -14.79 7.40
C PHE A 255 3.07 -15.26 6.47
N ILE A 256 2.75 -15.67 5.26
CA ILE A 256 3.72 -16.07 4.24
C ILE A 256 3.74 -15.03 3.13
N CYS A 257 4.87 -14.36 2.95
CA CYS A 257 5.10 -13.41 1.87
C CYS A 257 5.95 -14.09 0.78
N ILE A 258 5.35 -14.27 -0.39
CA ILE A 258 6.02 -14.87 -1.55
C ILE A 258 6.74 -13.79 -2.37
N ILE A 259 8.06 -13.86 -2.41
CA ILE A 259 8.93 -13.06 -3.28
C ILE A 259 9.01 -13.75 -4.65
N ALA A 260 8.11 -13.36 -5.56
CA ALA A 260 8.02 -13.96 -6.89
C ALA A 260 9.12 -13.42 -7.83
N LYS A 261 10.25 -14.14 -7.90
CA LYS A 261 11.36 -13.89 -8.83
C LYS A 261 11.17 -14.61 -10.17
N LYS A 262 10.11 -14.29 -10.89
CA LYS A 262 9.83 -14.87 -12.23
C LYS A 262 9.16 -13.86 -13.16
N LYS A 263 9.22 -14.12 -14.46
CA LYS A 263 8.51 -13.38 -15.51
C LYS A 263 7.58 -14.32 -16.30
N PRO A 264 6.32 -13.93 -16.54
CA PRO A 264 5.63 -12.77 -15.95
C PRO A 264 5.45 -12.92 -14.43
N PHE A 265 5.20 -11.81 -13.74
CA PHE A 265 4.78 -11.85 -12.34
C PHE A 265 3.50 -12.68 -12.22
N PRO A 266 3.40 -13.59 -11.23
CA PRO A 266 2.19 -14.37 -10.98
C PRO A 266 0.93 -13.52 -10.94
N GLU A 267 -0.06 -13.88 -11.74
CA GLU A 267 -1.35 -13.23 -11.62
C GLU A 267 -1.97 -13.56 -10.26
N SER A 268 -1.92 -14.82 -9.84
CA SER A 268 -2.68 -15.32 -8.69
C SER A 268 -2.14 -16.68 -8.23
N PHE A 269 -2.40 -17.12 -7.00
CA PHE A 269 -1.95 -18.46 -6.55
C PHE A 269 -2.65 -19.56 -7.35
N THR A 270 -3.97 -19.46 -7.52
CA THR A 270 -4.79 -20.49 -8.19
C THR A 270 -4.38 -20.74 -9.64
N LYS A 271 -4.07 -19.65 -10.38
CA LYS A 271 -3.60 -19.75 -11.77
C LYS A 271 -2.19 -20.31 -11.89
N GLU A 272 -1.34 -20.08 -10.90
CA GLU A 272 0.02 -20.64 -10.87
C GLU A 272 0.03 -22.09 -10.39
N ASP A 273 -0.89 -22.45 -9.50
CA ASP A 273 -0.97 -23.78 -8.92
C ASP A 273 -2.40 -24.12 -8.48
N THR A 274 -3.04 -25.03 -9.21
CA THR A 274 -4.41 -25.49 -8.97
C THR A 274 -4.59 -26.22 -7.63
N ASN A 275 -3.50 -26.58 -6.96
CA ASN A 275 -3.53 -27.18 -5.63
C ASN A 275 -3.67 -26.13 -4.51
N ILE A 276 -3.76 -24.85 -4.86
CA ILE A 276 -3.98 -23.75 -3.93
C ILE A 276 -5.30 -23.09 -4.30
N ASN A 277 -6.21 -23.02 -3.34
CA ASN A 277 -7.53 -22.43 -3.53
C ASN A 277 -7.74 -21.28 -2.55
N PRO A 278 -8.16 -20.10 -3.03
CA PRO A 278 -8.45 -18.97 -2.19
C PRO A 278 -9.71 -19.24 -1.36
N VAL A 279 -9.69 -18.74 -0.13
CA VAL A 279 -10.82 -18.77 0.79
C VAL A 279 -11.27 -17.33 1.06
N HIS A 280 -12.41 -17.17 1.74
CA HIS A 280 -12.82 -15.87 2.27
C HIS A 280 -11.65 -15.16 2.96
N PRO A 281 -11.31 -13.92 2.55
CA PRO A 281 -10.16 -13.24 3.08
C PRO A 281 -10.39 -12.82 4.53
N LEU A 282 -9.28 -12.67 5.27
CA LEU A 282 -9.31 -12.13 6.61
C LEU A 282 -9.35 -10.59 6.54
N GLU A 283 -10.49 -10.01 6.90
CA GLU A 283 -10.68 -8.55 6.90
C GLU A 283 -10.27 -7.93 8.24
N TYR A 284 -9.73 -6.70 8.17
CA TYR A 284 -9.35 -5.91 9.33
C TYR A 284 -9.54 -4.43 9.03
N VAL A 285 -10.31 -3.73 9.86
CA VAL A 285 -10.44 -2.27 9.76
C VAL A 285 -9.46 -1.62 10.73
N TYR A 286 -8.50 -0.86 10.22
CA TYR A 286 -7.52 -0.18 11.06
C TYR A 286 -8.19 1.00 11.78
N PRO A 287 -8.23 1.03 13.14
CA PRO A 287 -9.02 2.02 13.87
C PRO A 287 -8.65 3.48 13.60
N GLU A 288 -7.35 3.77 13.38
CA GLU A 288 -6.89 5.14 13.22
C GLU A 288 -7.26 5.76 11.86
N SER A 289 -7.34 4.93 10.81
CA SER A 289 -7.65 5.40 9.46
C SER A 289 -9.05 5.00 8.98
N LEU A 290 -9.74 4.14 9.73
CA LEU A 290 -10.96 3.44 9.33
C LEU A 290 -10.83 2.71 7.98
N ARG A 291 -9.60 2.43 7.55
CA ARG A 291 -9.32 1.79 6.28
C ARG A 291 -9.46 0.29 6.42
N PRO A 292 -10.23 -0.38 5.54
CA PRO A 292 -10.25 -1.83 5.49
C PRO A 292 -8.96 -2.36 4.85
N TYR A 293 -8.41 -3.38 5.48
CA TYR A 293 -7.32 -4.23 5.02
C TYR A 293 -7.84 -5.65 4.89
N SER A 294 -7.30 -6.40 3.94
CA SER A 294 -7.77 -7.75 3.63
C SER A 294 -6.58 -8.63 3.27
N THR A 295 -6.36 -9.69 4.06
CA THR A 295 -5.30 -10.68 3.81
C THR A 295 -5.89 -11.94 3.19
N SER A 296 -5.17 -12.51 2.22
CA SER A 296 -5.63 -13.68 1.48
C SER A 296 -5.38 -14.97 2.26
N MET A 297 -6.47 -15.71 2.47
CA MET A 297 -6.45 -17.04 3.06
C MET A 297 -6.44 -18.08 1.96
N GLN A 298 -5.60 -19.10 2.11
CA GLN A 298 -5.40 -20.14 1.12
C GLN A 298 -5.63 -21.51 1.75
N ILE A 299 -6.36 -22.38 1.07
CA ILE A 299 -6.36 -23.83 1.32
C ILE A 299 -5.35 -24.46 0.38
N VAL A 300 -4.43 -25.23 0.94
CA VAL A 300 -3.39 -25.94 0.19
C VAL A 300 -3.67 -27.43 0.26
N CYS A 301 -3.81 -28.06 -0.91
CA CYS A 301 -3.92 -29.51 -1.03
C CYS A 301 -2.53 -30.17 -0.95
N ARG A 302 -2.42 -31.21 -0.11
CA ARG A 302 -1.25 -32.07 0.02
C ARG A 302 -1.57 -33.41 -0.63
N ASP A 303 -0.90 -33.73 -1.72
CA ASP A 303 -0.89 -35.09 -2.26
C ASP A 303 0.05 -35.95 -1.40
N THR A 304 -0.50 -36.60 -0.38
CA THR A 304 0.25 -37.65 0.36
C THR A 304 -0.09 -39.02 -0.22
N ALA A 305 0.86 -39.96 -0.13
CA ALA A 305 0.73 -41.31 -0.72
C ALA A 305 -0.48 -42.11 -0.19
N SER A 306 -1.07 -41.69 0.93
CA SER A 306 -2.16 -42.40 1.61
C SER A 306 -3.53 -41.72 1.46
N GLN A 307 -3.65 -40.38 1.54
CA GLN A 307 -4.86 -39.60 1.22
C GLN A 307 -4.54 -38.10 1.00
N PRO A 308 -5.33 -37.34 0.20
CA PRO A 308 -5.19 -35.89 0.12
C PRO A 308 -5.51 -35.26 1.48
N THR A 309 -4.54 -34.57 2.07
CA THR A 309 -4.73 -33.78 3.29
C THR A 309 -4.68 -32.30 2.97
N HIS A 310 -5.33 -31.47 3.78
CA HIS A 310 -5.41 -30.03 3.55
C HIS A 310 -4.91 -29.28 4.77
N PHE A 311 -4.29 -28.14 4.55
CA PHE A 311 -4.11 -27.14 5.59
C PHE A 311 -4.43 -25.77 5.04
N MET A 312 -4.61 -24.81 5.94
CA MET A 312 -4.82 -23.42 5.61
C MET A 312 -3.65 -22.56 6.05
N CYS A 313 -3.36 -21.54 5.27
CA CYS A 313 -2.36 -20.54 5.61
C CYS A 313 -2.78 -19.15 5.11
N LEU A 314 -2.13 -18.13 5.67
CA LEU A 314 -2.16 -16.79 5.11
C LEU A 314 -0.96 -16.63 4.21
N ALA A 315 -1.19 -16.58 2.90
CA ALA A 315 -0.13 -16.41 1.92
C ALA A 315 -0.49 -15.29 0.93
N GLU A 316 0.49 -14.44 0.63
CA GLU A 316 0.35 -13.36 -0.34
C GLU A 316 1.56 -13.27 -1.26
N LEU A 317 1.32 -12.98 -2.53
CA LEU A 317 2.35 -12.51 -3.44
C LEU A 317 2.75 -11.10 -3.04
N CYS A 318 4.04 -10.84 -2.89
CA CYS A 318 4.56 -9.53 -2.49
C CYS A 318 4.19 -8.45 -3.52
N THR A 319 3.15 -7.66 -3.23
CA THR A 319 2.57 -6.72 -4.20
C THR A 319 3.53 -5.63 -4.71
N PRO A 320 4.54 -5.15 -3.95
CA PRO A 320 5.51 -4.22 -4.53
C PRO A 320 6.33 -4.83 -5.68
N ILE A 321 6.54 -6.16 -5.72
CA ILE A 321 7.20 -6.81 -6.86
C ILE A 321 6.34 -6.65 -8.12
N ARG A 322 5.01 -6.79 -8.01
CA ARG A 322 4.09 -6.49 -9.12
C ARG A 322 4.30 -5.07 -9.63
N THR A 323 4.39 -4.09 -8.73
CA THR A 323 4.68 -2.69 -9.10
C THR A 323 5.98 -2.58 -9.90
N LEU A 324 7.06 -3.24 -9.47
CA LEU A 324 8.33 -3.25 -10.22
C LEU A 324 8.16 -3.86 -11.62
N HIS A 325 7.39 -4.94 -11.76
CA HIS A 325 7.08 -5.51 -13.09
C HIS A 325 6.28 -4.55 -13.96
N GLU A 326 5.28 -3.84 -13.41
CA GLU A 326 4.52 -2.83 -14.17
C GLU A 326 5.36 -1.61 -14.56
N MET A 327 6.31 -1.22 -13.71
CA MET A 327 7.31 -0.20 -14.04
C MET A 327 8.20 -0.66 -15.20
N ALA A 328 8.68 -1.90 -15.19
CA ALA A 328 9.48 -2.46 -16.28
C ALA A 328 8.68 -2.54 -17.60
N LYS A 329 7.42 -2.99 -17.54
CA LYS A 329 6.50 -2.97 -18.70
C LYS A 329 6.30 -1.56 -19.24
N SER A 330 6.25 -0.56 -18.34
CA SER A 330 6.13 0.85 -18.68
C SER A 330 7.45 1.51 -19.07
N LYS A 331 8.55 0.75 -19.21
CA LYS A 331 9.90 1.22 -19.54
C LYS A 331 10.47 2.24 -18.54
N LEU A 332 9.95 2.26 -17.32
CA LEU A 332 10.52 3.02 -16.20
C LEU A 332 11.71 2.30 -15.55
N LEU A 333 11.82 0.99 -15.78
CA LEU A 333 12.93 0.16 -15.39
C LEU A 333 13.37 -0.69 -16.58
N THR A 334 14.68 -0.86 -16.73
CA THR A 334 15.25 -1.95 -17.53
C THR A 334 15.03 -3.30 -16.84
N GLU A 335 15.30 -4.39 -17.55
CA GLU A 335 15.24 -5.73 -16.98
C GLU A 335 16.28 -5.95 -15.88
N GLU A 336 17.50 -5.44 -16.06
CA GLU A 336 18.56 -5.51 -15.06
C GLU A 336 18.17 -4.75 -13.80
N GLU A 337 17.68 -3.51 -13.95
CA GLU A 337 17.19 -2.70 -12.82
C GLU A 337 16.04 -3.39 -12.09
N LEU A 338 15.06 -3.95 -12.81
CA LEU A 338 13.96 -4.70 -12.20
C LEU A 338 14.46 -5.79 -11.23
N TRP A 339 15.41 -6.62 -11.67
CA TRP A 339 15.93 -7.70 -10.84
C TRP A 339 16.78 -7.19 -9.68
N ALA A 340 17.59 -6.15 -9.90
CA ALA A 340 18.34 -5.49 -8.84
C ALA A 340 17.41 -4.92 -7.75
N GLN A 341 16.31 -4.26 -8.13
CA GLN A 341 15.35 -3.70 -7.19
C GLN A 341 14.54 -4.78 -6.45
N ILE A 342 14.21 -5.91 -7.09
CA ILE A 342 13.57 -7.04 -6.39
C ILE A 342 14.50 -7.62 -5.32
N ASN A 343 15.80 -7.76 -5.62
CA ASN A 343 16.79 -8.24 -4.64
C ASN A 343 16.92 -7.25 -3.47
N LEU A 344 17.06 -5.95 -3.78
CA LEU A 344 17.17 -4.91 -2.75
C LEU A 344 15.93 -4.87 -1.84
N LEU A 345 14.73 -5.04 -2.42
CA LEU A 345 13.49 -5.14 -1.68
C LEU A 345 13.50 -6.36 -0.74
N GLU A 346 13.86 -7.54 -1.25
CA GLU A 346 13.91 -8.77 -0.45
C GLU A 346 14.88 -8.63 0.72
N ASP A 347 16.09 -8.13 0.47
CA ASP A 347 17.12 -7.97 1.49
C ASP A 347 16.70 -6.95 2.56
N THR A 348 16.08 -5.84 2.14
CA THR A 348 15.52 -4.85 3.08
C THR A 348 14.38 -5.44 3.91
N LEU A 349 13.48 -6.22 3.30
CA LEU A 349 12.41 -6.89 4.05
C LEU A 349 12.98 -7.89 5.06
N LYS A 350 14.03 -8.67 4.71
CA LYS A 350 14.69 -9.56 5.66
C LYS A 350 15.25 -8.80 6.86
N GLU A 351 15.90 -7.67 6.62
CA GLU A 351 16.42 -6.80 7.68
C GLU A 351 15.29 -6.30 8.60
N ILE A 352 14.20 -5.80 8.01
CA ILE A 352 13.02 -5.33 8.77
C ILE A 352 12.44 -6.48 9.59
N ILE A 353 12.22 -7.65 8.99
CA ILE A 353 11.64 -8.82 9.66
C ILE A 353 12.48 -9.24 10.87
N GLN A 354 13.80 -9.30 10.71
CA GLN A 354 14.71 -9.66 11.80
C GLN A 354 14.73 -8.59 12.89
N THR A 355 14.80 -7.32 12.52
CA THR A 355 14.95 -6.23 13.49
C THR A 355 13.68 -5.97 14.30
N GLU A 356 12.53 -6.09 13.65
CA GLU A 356 11.21 -5.87 14.25
C GLU A 356 10.62 -7.18 14.83
N ASN A 357 11.34 -8.31 14.73
CA ASN A 357 10.93 -9.64 15.17
C ASN A 357 9.52 -10.03 14.67
N LEU A 358 9.28 -9.84 13.37
CA LEU A 358 7.96 -10.04 12.77
C LEU A 358 7.64 -11.53 12.61
N ASN A 359 6.40 -11.93 12.93
CA ASN A 359 5.91 -13.29 12.73
C ASN A 359 5.50 -13.54 11.26
N ILE A 360 6.49 -13.60 10.37
CA ILE A 360 6.32 -13.70 8.92
C ILE A 360 7.40 -14.60 8.31
N ILE A 361 7.01 -15.40 7.33
CA ILE A 361 7.90 -16.20 6.51
C ILE A 361 8.06 -15.52 5.15
N LEU A 362 9.30 -15.17 4.81
CA LEU A 362 9.64 -14.64 3.50
C LEU A 362 10.17 -15.77 2.62
N GLN A 363 9.48 -16.07 1.53
CA GLN A 363 9.82 -17.21 0.69
C GLN A 363 9.94 -16.83 -0.78
N THR A 364 11.09 -17.15 -1.37
CA THR A 364 11.35 -16.89 -2.79
C THR A 364 10.70 -17.97 -3.67
N TYR A 365 10.09 -17.52 -4.76
CA TYR A 365 9.45 -18.34 -5.78
C TYR A 365 9.93 -17.93 -7.17
N ASN A 366 10.59 -18.83 -7.90
CA ASN A 366 11.14 -18.58 -9.23
C ASN A 366 10.42 -19.37 -10.35
N GLY A 367 9.37 -20.12 -10.02
CA GLY A 367 8.63 -20.96 -10.97
C GLY A 367 9.24 -22.33 -11.25
N SER A 368 10.36 -22.73 -10.64
CA SER A 368 10.98 -24.04 -10.91
C SER A 368 10.26 -25.22 -10.24
N ILE A 369 9.53 -24.94 -9.16
CA ILE A 369 8.68 -25.90 -8.46
C ILE A 369 7.30 -25.27 -8.21
N LYS A 370 6.30 -26.12 -7.98
CA LYS A 370 4.93 -25.72 -7.67
C LYS A 370 4.86 -24.90 -6.37
N LEU A 371 3.96 -23.92 -6.30
CA LEU A 371 3.75 -23.10 -5.09
C LEU A 371 3.26 -23.98 -3.93
N SER A 372 2.41 -24.97 -4.20
CA SER A 372 1.93 -25.89 -3.17
C SER A 372 3.06 -26.73 -2.60
N THR A 373 4.07 -27.10 -3.41
CA THR A 373 5.28 -27.77 -2.92
C THR A 373 6.07 -26.91 -1.95
N ILE A 374 6.18 -25.60 -2.23
CA ILE A 374 6.82 -24.63 -1.33
C ILE A 374 6.04 -24.51 -0.02
N LEU A 375 4.72 -24.33 -0.10
CA LEU A 375 3.86 -24.18 1.08
C LEU A 375 3.83 -25.47 1.93
N ASN A 376 3.84 -26.65 1.30
CA ASN A 376 3.94 -27.94 1.99
C ASN A 376 5.25 -28.07 2.77
N ARG A 377 6.37 -27.63 2.19
CA ARG A 377 7.67 -27.64 2.89
C ARG A 377 7.65 -26.73 4.11
N ILE A 378 7.14 -25.50 3.95
CA ILE A 378 7.00 -24.55 5.05
C ILE A 378 6.13 -25.15 6.17
N TRP A 379 5.02 -25.78 5.80
CA TRP A 379 4.17 -26.47 6.76
C TRP A 379 4.94 -27.52 7.55
N ASP A 380 5.65 -28.42 6.85
CA ASP A 380 6.37 -29.53 7.48
C ASP A 380 7.50 -29.03 8.41
N GLU A 381 8.24 -28.00 8.01
CA GLU A 381 9.27 -27.35 8.83
C GLU A 381 8.66 -26.72 10.10
N GLU A 382 7.50 -26.08 9.99
CA GLU A 382 6.84 -25.42 11.12
C GLU A 382 6.19 -26.42 12.09
N GLN A 383 5.69 -27.57 11.61
CA GLN A 383 5.20 -28.61 12.51
C GLN A 383 6.32 -29.26 13.32
N GLN A 384 7.51 -29.46 12.72
CA GLN A 384 8.66 -30.03 13.43
C GLN A 384 9.21 -29.10 14.54
N ASN A 385 8.96 -27.80 14.43
CA ASN A 385 9.41 -26.79 15.39
C ASN A 385 8.38 -26.51 16.49
N GLN A 386 7.22 -27.16 16.49
CA GLN A 386 6.29 -27.06 17.61
C GLN A 386 6.83 -27.88 18.79
N PRO A 387 6.89 -27.33 20.01
CA PRO A 387 7.24 -28.12 21.18
C PRO A 387 6.23 -29.26 21.32
N ASP A 388 6.73 -30.47 21.63
CA ASP A 388 5.87 -31.61 21.96
C ASP A 388 4.80 -31.13 22.95
N PRO A 389 3.51 -31.44 22.73
CA PRO A 389 2.49 -31.11 23.72
C PRO A 389 2.95 -31.68 25.06
N GLU A 390 3.03 -30.82 26.09
CA GLU A 390 3.31 -31.29 27.45
C GLU A 390 2.39 -32.48 27.70
N PRO A 391 2.94 -33.65 28.13
CA PRO A 391 2.11 -34.81 28.36
C PRO A 391 1.02 -34.39 29.32
N GLU A 392 -0.23 -34.39 28.83
CA GLU A 392 -1.39 -34.16 29.68
C GLU A 392 -1.19 -35.05 30.89
N ASN A 393 -1.11 -34.42 32.07
CA ASN A 393 -1.10 -35.13 33.33
C ASN A 393 -2.38 -35.97 33.34
N LEU A 394 -2.24 -37.23 32.95
CA LEU A 394 -3.16 -38.33 33.21
C LEU A 394 -3.17 -38.50 34.73
N GLN A 395 -3.85 -37.56 35.41
CA GLN A 395 -4.36 -37.80 36.74
C GLN A 395 -5.56 -38.74 36.57
N MET A 396 -5.24 -40.03 36.73
CA MET A 396 -6.20 -41.07 37.10
C MET A 396 -6.85 -40.76 38.45
#